data_AF-A0A432FC47-F1
#
_entry.id   AF-A0A432FC47-F1
#
_cell.length_a   1.000
_cell.length_b   1.000
_cell.length_c   1.000
_cell.angle_alpha   90.00
_cell.angle_beta   90.00
_cell.angle_gamma   90.00
#
_symmetry.space_group_name_H-M   'P 1'
#
loop_
_entity.id
_entity.type
_entity.pdbx_description
1 polymer ?
#
loop_
_entity_poly.entity_id
_entity_poly.type
_entity_poly.pdbx_seq_one_letter_code
_entity_poly.pdbx_strand_id
1 'polypeptide(L)'
;MTTEEKVEKWFVPLSTTDLTLQQAHSQLDEFGLEQDDVPLIIQIVENPKYDLPGIDIFHGATNLETHDYIHILLGRGVMIKDEAFVLGFTMGSSNRVTTTEERLFSFLTKYIYPKNYQFTDEDLDVFKDAVRLGFISDCQSLAKVDYKKHIDWPLQKIRDDIGLEVDLLKAYYAIEAKRYPHIKECTRNLTGF
;
A
#
# COMPACT_ATOMS: atom_id res chain seq x y z
N MET A 1 13.68 8.04 20.16
CA MET A 1 12.74 8.30 19.06
C MET A 1 11.40 7.76 19.50
N THR A 2 10.34 8.56 19.49
CA THR A 2 8.98 8.12 19.84
C THR A 2 8.44 7.15 18.77
N THR A 3 7.37 6.42 19.07
CA THR A 3 6.68 5.56 18.08
C THR A 3 6.18 6.37 16.89
N GLU A 4 5.65 7.58 17.12
CA GLU A 4 5.23 8.50 16.06
C GLU A 4 6.40 8.92 15.16
N GLU A 5 7.54 9.34 15.73
CA GLU A 5 8.72 9.72 14.96
C GLU A 5 9.29 8.57 14.12
N LYS A 6 9.14 7.33 14.61
CA LYS A 6 9.51 6.11 13.92
C LYS A 6 8.60 5.85 12.71
N VAL A 7 7.29 5.88 12.92
CA VAL A 7 6.25 5.75 11.86
C VAL A 7 6.49 6.75 10.74
N GLU A 8 6.71 8.02 11.08
CA GLU A 8 6.89 9.03 10.04
C GLU A 8 8.19 8.91 9.24
N LYS A 9 9.20 8.22 9.78
CA LYS A 9 10.53 8.10 9.16
C LYS A 9 10.72 6.79 8.44
N TRP A 10 10.00 5.75 8.84
CA TRP A 10 10.14 4.46 8.21
C TRP A 10 9.51 4.44 6.81
N PHE A 11 10.27 3.90 5.88
CA PHE A 11 9.88 3.45 4.55
C PHE A 11 11.12 2.82 3.91
N VAL A 12 10.92 2.00 2.88
CA VAL A 12 12.02 1.45 2.08
C VAL A 12 11.98 2.11 0.69
N PRO A 13 12.95 2.98 0.32
CA PRO A 13 12.92 3.66 -0.98
C PRO A 13 12.90 2.70 -2.17
N LEU A 14 12.31 3.13 -3.29
CA LEU A 14 12.32 2.37 -4.55
C LEU A 14 13.74 2.10 -5.08
N SER A 15 14.73 2.95 -4.80
CA SER A 15 16.15 2.66 -5.13
C SER A 15 16.77 1.52 -4.33
N THR A 16 16.10 1.02 -3.28
CA THR A 16 16.60 -0.12 -2.51
C THR A 16 16.44 -1.38 -3.36
N THR A 17 17.53 -1.87 -3.93
CA THR A 17 17.53 -3.03 -4.83
C THR A 17 17.97 -4.32 -4.15
N ASP A 18 19.01 -4.24 -3.32
CA ASP A 18 19.80 -5.40 -2.89
C ASP A 18 19.37 -5.99 -1.54
N LEU A 19 18.62 -5.21 -0.76
CA LEU A 19 18.03 -5.68 0.49
C LEU A 19 17.08 -6.84 0.20
N THR A 20 17.09 -7.90 1.01
CA THR A 20 16.10 -8.96 0.84
C THR A 20 14.74 -8.54 1.41
N LEU A 21 13.66 -9.17 0.96
CA LEU A 21 12.33 -8.94 1.53
C LEU A 21 12.31 -9.19 3.04
N GLN A 22 12.98 -10.26 3.50
CA GLN A 22 13.09 -10.56 4.93
C GLN A 22 13.80 -9.44 5.70
N GLN A 23 14.92 -8.94 5.18
CA GLN A 23 15.69 -7.89 5.85
C GLN A 23 14.93 -6.57 5.89
N ALA A 24 14.15 -6.26 4.84
CA ALA A 24 13.28 -5.11 4.80
C ALA A 24 12.13 -5.24 5.82
N HIS A 25 11.50 -6.40 5.88
CA HIS A 25 10.41 -6.68 6.83
C HIS A 25 10.89 -6.68 8.28
N SER A 26 12.07 -7.23 8.58
CA SER A 26 12.61 -7.23 9.94
C SER A 26 12.87 -5.81 10.46
N GLN A 27 13.09 -4.83 9.58
CA GLN A 27 13.15 -3.44 10.01
C GLN A 27 11.78 -3.03 10.55
N LEU A 28 10.68 -3.37 9.87
CA LEU A 28 9.32 -3.10 10.33
C LEU A 28 9.06 -3.66 11.75
N ASP A 29 9.52 -4.89 12.00
CA ASP A 29 9.41 -5.57 13.30
C ASP A 29 10.14 -4.83 14.42
N GLU A 30 11.30 -4.22 14.15
CA GLU A 30 12.07 -3.43 15.12
C GLU A 30 11.35 -2.13 15.56
N PHE A 31 10.36 -1.67 14.80
CA PHE A 31 9.59 -0.49 15.17
C PHE A 31 8.62 -0.77 16.32
N GLY A 32 8.26 -2.04 16.56
CA GLY A 32 7.33 -2.43 17.61
C GLY A 32 5.99 -1.70 17.46
N LEU A 33 5.56 -1.47 16.22
CA LEU A 33 4.18 -1.10 15.95
C LEU A 33 3.35 -2.27 16.42
N GLU A 34 2.77 -2.16 17.61
CA GLU A 34 1.71 -3.06 18.02
C GLU A 34 0.71 -3.04 16.87
N GLN A 35 0.51 -4.21 16.28
CA GLN A 35 -0.40 -4.48 15.18
C GLN A 35 -1.85 -4.20 15.57
N ASP A 36 -2.12 -3.30 16.52
CA ASP A 36 -3.42 -2.95 17.10
C ASP A 36 -4.05 -1.71 16.44
N ASP A 37 -3.24 -0.88 15.75
CA ASP A 37 -3.71 0.32 15.05
C ASP A 37 -3.93 0.15 13.52
N VAL A 38 -3.02 -0.56 12.83
CA VAL A 38 -3.21 -1.04 11.43
C VAL A 38 -4.21 -2.22 11.24
N PRO A 39 -4.53 -3.09 12.24
CA PRO A 39 -5.30 -4.29 12.01
C PRO A 39 -6.76 -3.97 11.73
N LEU A 40 -7.25 -2.74 11.98
CA LEU A 40 -8.65 -2.44 11.76
C LEU A 40 -8.96 -2.20 10.28
N ILE A 41 -8.06 -1.53 9.54
CA ILE A 41 -8.18 -1.39 8.08
C ILE A 41 -8.16 -2.78 7.44
N ILE A 42 -7.21 -3.62 7.86
CA ILE A 42 -7.05 -4.99 7.37
C ILE A 42 -8.25 -5.84 7.79
N GLN A 43 -8.71 -5.78 9.04
CA GLN A 43 -9.90 -6.51 9.50
C GLN A 43 -11.16 -6.09 8.76
N ILE A 44 -11.35 -4.82 8.38
CA ILE A 44 -12.55 -4.42 7.63
C ILE A 44 -12.51 -4.93 6.19
N VAL A 45 -11.32 -4.97 5.57
CA VAL A 45 -11.11 -5.55 4.24
C VAL A 45 -11.21 -7.08 4.25
N GLU A 46 -10.74 -7.73 5.32
CA GLU A 46 -10.71 -9.19 5.46
C GLU A 46 -12.00 -9.79 6.05
N ASN A 47 -12.89 -9.01 6.68
CA ASN A 47 -14.02 -9.58 7.42
C ASN A 47 -15.17 -10.02 6.48
N PRO A 48 -15.43 -11.34 6.36
CA PRO A 48 -16.48 -11.89 5.49
C PRO A 48 -17.90 -11.52 5.93
N LYS A 49 -18.08 -10.86 7.07
CA LYS A 49 -19.37 -10.29 7.47
C LYS A 49 -19.81 -9.13 6.57
N TYR A 50 -18.89 -8.56 5.80
CA TYR A 50 -19.17 -7.63 4.72
C TYR A 50 -19.24 -8.29 3.34
N ASP A 51 -18.92 -9.59 3.21
CA ASP A 51 -19.21 -10.34 1.99
C ASP A 51 -20.72 -10.51 1.86
N LEU A 52 -21.33 -9.77 0.92
CA LEU A 52 -22.71 -10.04 0.54
C LEU A 52 -22.72 -11.38 -0.21
N PRO A 53 -23.68 -12.27 0.08
CA PRO A 53 -23.73 -13.58 -0.55
C PRO A 53 -23.78 -13.44 -2.08
N GLY A 54 -22.70 -13.89 -2.74
CA GLY A 54 -22.53 -13.83 -4.21
C GLY A 54 -21.73 -12.64 -4.75
N ILE A 55 -21.14 -11.80 -3.89
CA ILE A 55 -20.28 -10.67 -4.26
C ILE A 55 -18.97 -10.78 -3.47
N ASP A 56 -17.84 -11.05 -4.13
CA ASP A 56 -16.50 -10.83 -3.55
C ASP A 56 -16.32 -9.30 -3.45
N ILE A 57 -16.57 -8.69 -2.28
CA ILE A 57 -16.71 -7.22 -2.20
C ILE A 57 -15.35 -6.50 -2.22
N PHE A 58 -14.27 -7.17 -1.81
CA PHE A 58 -12.94 -6.57 -1.72
C PHE A 58 -11.89 -7.39 -2.46
N HIS A 59 -11.82 -7.18 -3.78
CA HIS A 59 -10.68 -7.63 -4.56
C HIS A 59 -9.41 -6.94 -4.06
N GLY A 60 -8.50 -7.68 -3.42
CA GLY A 60 -7.26 -7.14 -2.86
C GLY A 60 -7.06 -7.35 -1.36
N ALA A 61 -7.94 -8.09 -0.68
CA ALA A 61 -7.75 -8.46 0.73
C ALA A 61 -6.47 -9.29 0.94
N THR A 62 -5.68 -8.94 1.96
CA THR A 62 -4.40 -9.57 2.29
C THR A 62 -4.19 -9.62 3.79
N ASN A 63 -3.47 -10.63 4.27
CA ASN A 63 -3.02 -10.66 5.67
C ASN A 63 -1.97 -9.57 5.94
N LEU A 64 -1.73 -9.29 7.22
CA LEU A 64 -0.82 -8.22 7.65
C LEU A 64 0.62 -8.37 7.14
N GLU A 65 1.18 -9.58 7.20
CA GLU A 65 2.52 -9.84 6.65
C GLU A 65 2.61 -9.53 5.15
N THR A 66 1.59 -9.92 4.38
CA THR A 66 1.51 -9.62 2.94
C THR A 66 1.37 -8.13 2.69
N HIS A 67 0.58 -7.43 3.49
CA HIS A 67 0.40 -5.99 3.41
C HIS A 67 1.72 -5.24 3.64
N ASP A 68 2.49 -5.66 4.63
CA ASP A 68 3.81 -5.08 4.93
C ASP A 68 4.80 -5.30 3.77
N TYR A 69 4.76 -6.46 3.11
CA TYR A 69 5.54 -6.71 1.89
C TYR A 69 5.16 -5.78 0.74
N ILE A 70 3.86 -5.49 0.59
CA ILE A 70 3.39 -4.59 -0.46
C ILE A 70 3.91 -3.17 -0.23
N HIS A 71 3.88 -2.68 1.02
CA HIS A 71 4.50 -1.40 1.40
C HIS A 71 5.97 -1.33 0.98
N ILE A 72 6.74 -2.37 1.30
CA ILE A 72 8.17 -2.47 0.97
C ILE A 72 8.40 -2.47 -0.55
N LEU A 73 7.60 -3.23 -1.31
CA LEU A 73 7.78 -3.35 -2.76
C LEU A 73 7.35 -2.10 -3.52
N LEU A 74 6.25 -1.47 -3.11
CA LEU A 74 5.81 -0.18 -3.65
C LEU A 74 6.73 0.97 -3.18
N GLY A 75 7.52 0.76 -2.14
CA GLY A 75 8.41 1.78 -1.59
C GLY A 75 7.65 2.88 -0.85
N ARG A 76 6.63 2.49 -0.11
CA ARG A 76 5.76 3.35 0.70
C ARG A 76 6.06 3.19 2.19
N GLY A 77 5.77 4.24 2.96
CA GLY A 77 5.80 4.20 4.43
C GLY A 77 4.44 3.75 4.98
N VAL A 78 4.16 4.02 6.24
CA VAL A 78 2.92 3.56 6.91
C VAL A 78 2.03 4.74 7.40
N MET A 79 2.12 5.90 6.75
CA MET A 79 1.25 7.05 7.03
C MET A 79 -0.05 6.98 6.21
N ILE A 80 -1.05 7.80 6.54
CA ILE A 80 -2.40 7.67 5.96
C ILE A 80 -2.44 7.74 4.42
N LYS A 81 -1.69 8.62 3.75
CA LYS A 81 -1.65 8.60 2.28
C LYS A 81 -0.81 7.46 1.72
N ASP A 82 0.16 6.96 2.48
CA ASP A 82 0.87 5.73 2.08
C ASP A 82 -0.10 4.55 2.07
N GLU A 83 -0.91 4.40 3.13
CA GLU A 83 -1.98 3.39 3.21
C GLU A 83 -3.00 3.56 2.08
N ALA A 84 -3.44 4.80 1.82
CA ALA A 84 -4.33 5.10 0.71
C ALA A 84 -3.76 4.63 -0.63
N PHE A 85 -2.47 4.87 -0.87
CA PHE A 85 -1.80 4.40 -2.08
C PHE A 85 -1.69 2.87 -2.12
N VAL A 86 -1.22 2.23 -1.05
CA VAL A 86 -1.01 0.78 -0.99
C VAL A 86 -2.32 0.03 -1.20
N LEU A 87 -3.39 0.43 -0.52
CA LEU A 87 -4.72 -0.16 -0.68
C LEU A 87 -5.23 0.04 -2.11
N GLY A 88 -5.12 1.27 -2.63
CA GLY A 88 -5.57 1.58 -3.98
C GLY A 88 -4.85 0.76 -5.04
N PHE A 89 -3.51 0.72 -5.00
CA PHE A 89 -2.71 -0.03 -5.96
C PHE A 89 -2.95 -1.54 -5.86
N THR A 90 -3.05 -2.08 -4.64
CA THR A 90 -3.34 -3.50 -4.42
C THR A 90 -4.69 -3.88 -5.03
N MET A 91 -5.73 -3.08 -4.77
CA MET A 91 -7.02 -3.26 -5.39
C MET A 91 -6.90 -3.18 -6.92
N GLY A 92 -6.30 -2.11 -7.45
CA GLY A 92 -6.13 -1.90 -8.90
C GLY A 92 -5.47 -3.09 -9.61
N SER A 93 -4.37 -3.60 -9.05
CA SER A 93 -3.59 -4.73 -9.61
C SER A 93 -4.38 -6.05 -9.70
N SER A 94 -5.54 -6.15 -9.04
CA SER A 94 -6.41 -7.33 -9.17
C SER A 94 -7.11 -7.43 -10.54
N ASN A 95 -7.08 -6.37 -11.36
CA ASN A 95 -7.76 -6.24 -12.65
C ASN A 95 -9.27 -6.55 -12.63
N ARG A 96 -9.87 -6.45 -11.45
CA ARG A 96 -11.30 -6.76 -11.22
C ARG A 96 -12.07 -5.64 -10.53
N VAL A 97 -11.40 -4.56 -10.13
CA VAL A 97 -12.05 -3.45 -9.44
C VAL A 97 -13.03 -2.74 -10.37
N THR A 98 -14.29 -2.78 -9.98
CA THR A 98 -15.38 -2.02 -10.57
C THR A 98 -15.46 -0.62 -9.96
N THR A 99 -16.04 0.33 -10.68
CA THR A 99 -16.32 1.68 -10.15
C THR A 99 -17.20 1.66 -8.90
N THR A 100 -18.00 0.60 -8.71
CA THR A 100 -18.85 0.42 -7.53
C THR A 100 -18.02 0.08 -6.30
N GLU A 101 -17.02 -0.81 -6.42
CA GLU A 101 -16.13 -1.16 -5.32
C GLU A 101 -15.24 0.02 -4.92
N GLU A 102 -14.70 0.77 -5.89
CA GLU A 102 -13.94 2.01 -5.63
C GLU A 102 -14.77 3.02 -4.82
N ARG A 103 -16.05 3.21 -5.19
CA ARG A 103 -16.97 4.12 -4.51
C ARG A 103 -17.37 3.64 -3.13
N LEU A 104 -17.63 2.33 -2.97
CA LEU A 104 -17.96 1.74 -1.68
C LEU A 104 -16.78 1.89 -0.72
N PHE A 105 -15.57 1.56 -1.17
CA PHE A 105 -14.37 1.70 -0.37
C PHE A 105 -14.14 3.15 0.06
N SER A 106 -14.25 4.10 -0.89
CA SER A 106 -14.14 5.54 -0.59
C SER A 106 -15.16 6.01 0.46
N PHE A 107 -16.36 5.45 0.46
CA PHE A 107 -17.39 5.76 1.45
C PHE A 107 -17.04 5.18 2.83
N LEU A 108 -16.58 3.93 2.89
CA LEU A 108 -16.19 3.26 4.12
C LEU A 108 -15.01 3.97 4.80
N THR A 109 -13.95 4.26 4.05
CA THR A 109 -12.74 4.91 4.58
C THR A 109 -13.02 6.32 5.05
N LYS A 110 -13.94 7.06 4.40
CA LYS A 110 -14.24 8.44 4.80
C LYS A 110 -15.19 8.54 6.00
N TYR A 111 -16.17 7.65 6.11
CA TYR A 111 -17.29 7.85 7.04
C TYR A 111 -17.46 6.76 8.10
N ILE A 112 -16.97 5.53 7.85
CA ILE A 112 -17.21 4.38 8.73
C ILE A 112 -15.98 4.03 9.55
N TYR A 113 -14.77 4.26 9.01
CA TYR A 113 -13.54 3.97 9.73
C TYR A 113 -13.42 4.83 10.99
N PRO A 114 -12.68 4.38 12.03
CA PRO A 114 -12.42 5.21 13.19
C PRO A 114 -11.71 6.50 12.80
N LYS A 115 -11.92 7.56 13.57
CA LYS A 115 -11.52 8.92 13.20
C LYS A 115 -10.03 9.08 12.85
N ASN A 116 -9.15 8.31 13.47
CA ASN A 116 -7.70 8.32 13.19
C ASN A 116 -7.31 7.61 11.89
N TYR A 117 -8.22 6.84 11.28
CA TYR A 117 -8.03 6.12 10.02
C TYR A 117 -8.92 6.66 8.89
N GLN A 118 -9.66 7.74 9.14
CA GLN A 118 -10.55 8.29 8.13
C GLN A 118 -9.76 9.01 7.06
N PHE A 119 -10.01 8.64 5.81
CA PHE A 119 -9.41 9.32 4.68
C PHE A 119 -10.04 10.69 4.50
N THR A 120 -9.17 11.70 4.38
CA THR A 120 -9.54 13.02 3.89
C THR A 120 -9.81 12.98 2.38
N ASP A 121 -10.32 14.07 1.82
CA ASP A 121 -10.51 14.17 0.36
C ASP A 121 -9.20 14.03 -0.41
N GLU A 122 -8.09 14.52 0.13
CA GLU A 122 -6.78 14.38 -0.49
C GLU A 122 -6.25 12.94 -0.43
N ASP A 123 -6.56 12.18 0.63
CA ASP A 123 -6.18 10.77 0.76
C ASP A 123 -7.00 9.92 -0.24
N LEU A 124 -8.28 10.26 -0.41
CA LEU A 124 -9.12 9.64 -1.44
C LEU A 124 -8.61 9.91 -2.86
N ASP A 125 -8.05 11.08 -3.14
CA ASP A 125 -7.46 11.36 -4.45
C ASP A 125 -6.23 10.48 -4.72
N VAL A 126 -5.36 10.30 -3.74
CA VAL A 126 -4.20 9.39 -3.81
C VAL A 126 -4.68 7.94 -4.00
N PHE A 127 -5.67 7.50 -3.22
CA PHE A 127 -6.27 6.17 -3.35
C PHE A 127 -6.79 5.91 -4.78
N LYS A 128 -7.60 6.82 -5.33
CA LYS A 128 -8.17 6.66 -6.68
C LYS A 128 -7.12 6.66 -7.77
N ASP A 129 -6.11 7.51 -7.65
CA ASP A 129 -4.99 7.52 -8.59
C ASP A 129 -4.21 6.20 -8.51
N ALA A 130 -3.98 5.66 -7.31
CA ALA A 130 -3.33 4.37 -7.11
C ALA A 130 -4.15 3.19 -7.66
N VAL A 131 -5.48 3.20 -7.51
CA VAL A 131 -6.37 2.20 -8.15
C VAL A 131 -6.17 2.20 -9.67
N ARG A 132 -6.17 3.38 -10.30
CA ARG A 132 -5.96 3.49 -11.75
C ARG A 132 -4.56 3.04 -12.14
N LEU A 133 -3.55 3.41 -11.35
CA LEU A 133 -2.16 3.03 -11.60
C LEU A 133 -1.96 1.51 -11.53
N GLY A 134 -2.52 0.87 -10.50
CA GLY A 134 -2.49 -0.59 -10.36
C GLY A 134 -3.26 -1.31 -11.46
N PHE A 135 -4.37 -0.74 -11.93
CA PHE A 135 -5.18 -1.30 -13.02
C PHE A 135 -4.49 -1.25 -14.39
N ILE A 136 -3.69 -0.21 -14.66
CA ILE A 136 -2.93 -0.10 -15.92
C ILE A 136 -1.56 -0.77 -15.86
N SER A 137 -1.08 -1.14 -14.67
CA SER A 137 0.20 -1.83 -14.54
C SER A 137 0.06 -3.27 -15.00
N ASP A 138 1.09 -3.77 -15.68
CA ASP A 138 1.15 -5.17 -16.14
C ASP A 138 1.58 -6.15 -15.03
N CYS A 139 1.67 -5.68 -13.78
CA CYS A 139 2.10 -6.49 -12.65
C CYS A 139 1.08 -7.59 -12.28
N GLN A 140 1.58 -8.64 -11.63
CA GLN A 140 0.73 -9.63 -10.96
C GLN A 140 -0.12 -8.93 -9.89
N SER A 141 -1.32 -9.46 -9.63
CA SER A 141 -2.13 -8.98 -8.52
C SER A 141 -1.36 -9.11 -7.20
N LEU A 142 -1.05 -7.98 -6.58
CA LEU A 142 -0.16 -7.93 -5.40
C LEU A 142 -0.72 -8.75 -4.23
N ALA A 143 -2.05 -8.86 -4.13
CA ALA A 143 -2.72 -9.67 -3.12
C ALA A 143 -2.60 -11.19 -3.34
N LYS A 144 -2.21 -11.64 -4.54
CA LYS A 144 -2.13 -13.07 -4.92
C LYS A 144 -0.70 -13.58 -5.09
N VAL A 145 0.30 -12.72 -4.95
CA VAL A 145 1.70 -13.10 -5.02
C VAL A 145 2.06 -14.02 -3.85
N ASP A 146 2.75 -15.12 -4.15
CA ASP A 146 3.26 -16.05 -3.13
C ASP A 146 4.62 -15.57 -2.59
N TYR A 147 4.59 -14.53 -1.74
CA TYR A 147 5.80 -13.88 -1.21
C TYR A 147 6.73 -14.79 -0.43
N LYS A 148 6.25 -15.95 0.06
CA LYS A 148 7.10 -16.93 0.76
C LYS A 148 8.23 -17.45 -0.12
N LYS A 149 8.04 -17.48 -1.44
CA LYS A 149 9.09 -17.85 -2.41
C LYS A 149 10.16 -16.76 -2.59
N HIS A 150 9.86 -15.54 -2.17
CA HIS A 150 10.64 -14.33 -2.41
C HIS A 150 11.34 -13.80 -1.16
N ILE A 151 11.18 -14.45 -0.01
CA ILE A 151 11.62 -13.90 1.28
C ILE A 151 13.13 -13.56 1.31
N ASP A 152 13.94 -14.41 0.68
CA ASP A 152 15.40 -14.25 0.57
C ASP A 152 15.83 -13.53 -0.71
N TRP A 153 14.90 -13.08 -1.54
CA TRP A 153 15.21 -12.43 -2.81
C TRP A 153 15.47 -10.93 -2.60
N PRO A 154 16.43 -10.34 -3.32
CA PRO A 154 16.59 -8.89 -3.40
C PRO A 154 15.31 -8.22 -3.88
N LEU A 155 14.93 -7.08 -3.30
CA LEU A 155 13.69 -6.38 -3.65
C LEU A 155 13.56 -6.13 -5.15
N GLN A 156 14.63 -5.71 -5.83
CA GLN A 156 14.58 -5.48 -7.28
C GLN A 156 14.16 -6.74 -8.04
N LYS A 157 14.71 -7.90 -7.67
CA LYS A 157 14.39 -9.18 -8.31
C LYS A 157 12.91 -9.53 -8.15
N ILE A 158 12.33 -9.21 -6.99
CA ILE A 158 10.90 -9.45 -6.73
C ILE A 158 10.04 -8.52 -7.58
N ARG A 159 10.38 -7.22 -7.63
CA ARG A 159 9.67 -6.24 -8.45
C ARG A 159 9.68 -6.67 -9.93
N ASP A 160 10.81 -7.13 -10.43
CA ASP A 160 10.94 -7.63 -11.81
C ASP A 160 10.09 -8.90 -12.04
N ASP A 161 10.13 -9.86 -11.10
CA ASP A 161 9.39 -11.14 -11.21
C ASP A 161 7.87 -10.95 -11.23
N ILE A 162 7.37 -10.04 -10.40
CA ILE A 162 5.94 -9.72 -10.35
C ILE A 162 5.52 -8.70 -11.42
N GLY A 163 6.44 -8.19 -12.24
CA GLY A 163 6.17 -7.21 -13.28
C GLY A 163 5.85 -5.80 -12.75
N LEU A 164 6.30 -5.46 -11.53
CA LEU A 164 6.10 -4.14 -10.94
C LEU A 164 7.01 -3.09 -11.60
N GLU A 165 6.40 -2.18 -12.33
CA GLU A 165 7.10 -1.15 -13.11
C GLU A 165 7.56 0.01 -12.21
N VAL A 166 8.82 -0.04 -11.77
CA VAL A 166 9.41 1.00 -10.90
C VAL A 166 9.31 2.39 -11.56
N ASP A 167 9.52 2.50 -12.87
CA ASP A 167 9.44 3.79 -13.57
C ASP A 167 8.02 4.39 -13.58
N LEU A 168 6.98 3.55 -13.64
CA LEU A 168 5.59 3.97 -13.53
C LEU A 168 5.32 4.56 -12.13
N LEU A 169 5.81 3.88 -11.08
CA LEU A 169 5.71 4.37 -9.70
C LEU A 169 6.48 5.69 -9.53
N LYS A 170 7.72 5.78 -10.02
CA LYS A 170 8.53 7.01 -9.94
C LYS A 170 7.84 8.18 -10.63
N ALA A 171 7.25 7.97 -11.81
CA ALA A 171 6.51 9.00 -12.54
C ALA A 171 5.31 9.51 -11.73
N TYR A 172 4.55 8.59 -11.12
CA TYR A 172 3.43 8.97 -10.26
C TYR A 172 3.90 9.72 -8.99
N TYR A 173 4.95 9.25 -8.32
CA TYR A 173 5.45 9.88 -7.08
C TYR A 173 5.91 11.32 -7.33
N ALA A 174 6.53 11.59 -8.49
CA ALA A 174 6.88 12.94 -8.89
C ALA A 174 5.66 13.84 -9.12
N ILE A 175 4.53 13.31 -9.58
CA ILE A 175 3.27 14.05 -9.74
C ILE A 175 2.61 14.29 -8.38
N GLU A 176 2.54 13.25 -7.54
CA GLU A 176 1.97 13.32 -6.18
C GLU A 176 2.70 14.36 -5.33
N ALA A 177 4.04 14.34 -5.32
CA ALA A 177 4.84 15.31 -4.54
C ALA A 177 4.68 16.75 -5.04
N LYS A 178 4.43 16.97 -6.34
CA LYS A 178 4.10 18.30 -6.87
C LYS A 178 2.70 18.75 -6.46
N ARG A 179 1.74 17.81 -6.35
CA ARG A 179 0.38 18.08 -5.90
C ARG A 179 0.33 18.41 -4.40
N TYR A 180 1.16 17.72 -3.61
CA TYR A 180 1.21 17.84 -2.14
C TYR A 180 2.63 18.16 -1.62
N PRO A 181 3.20 19.33 -1.96
CA PRO A 181 4.61 19.65 -1.67
C PRO A 181 4.91 19.86 -0.19
N HIS A 182 3.88 20.03 0.65
CA HIS A 182 4.01 20.24 2.09
C HIS A 182 3.78 18.97 2.90
N ILE A 183 3.41 17.86 2.24
CA ILE A 183 3.09 16.60 2.89
C ILE A 183 4.32 15.70 2.82
N LYS A 184 4.79 15.29 3.99
CA LYS A 184 6.06 14.56 4.14
C LYS A 184 6.02 13.22 3.43
N GLU A 185 4.97 12.43 3.60
CA GLU A 185 4.87 11.11 2.96
C GLU A 185 4.87 11.20 1.42
N CYS A 186 4.29 12.25 0.83
CA CYS A 186 4.33 12.46 -0.63
C CYS A 186 5.73 12.85 -1.13
N THR A 187 6.42 13.75 -0.41
CA THR A 187 7.72 14.27 -0.83
C THR A 187 8.88 13.34 -0.51
N ARG A 188 8.77 12.53 0.56
CA ARG A 188 9.75 11.50 0.94
C ARG A 188 9.92 10.45 -0.16
N ASN A 189 8.87 10.13 -0.92
CA ASN A 189 8.95 9.17 -2.01
C ASN A 189 9.87 9.61 -3.15
N LEU A 190 10.33 10.88 -3.14
CA LEU A 190 11.35 11.36 -4.07
C LEU A 190 12.79 11.05 -3.64
N THR A 191 12.98 10.56 -2.43
CA THR A 191 14.30 10.17 -1.94
C THR A 191 14.67 8.81 -2.52
N GLY A 192 15.93 8.67 -2.94
CA GLY A 192 16.36 7.45 -3.59
C GLY A 192 15.72 7.25 -4.97
N PHE A 193 15.67 8.30 -5.78
CA PHE A 193 15.43 8.17 -7.22
C PHE A 193 16.70 7.90 -8.00
#